data_AF-A0A2E9GMV6-F1
#
_entry.id   AF-A0A2E9GMV6-F1
#
_cell.length_a   1.000
_cell.length_b   1.000
_cell.length_c   1.000
_cell.angle_alpha   90.00
_cell.angle_beta   90.00
_cell.angle_gamma   90.00
#
_symmetry.space_group_name_H-M   'P 1'
#
loop_
_entity.id
_entity.type
_entity.pdbx_description
1 polymer ?
#
loop_
_entity_poly.entity_id
_entity_poly.type
_entity_poly.pdbx_seq_one_letter_code
_entity_poly.pdbx_strand_id
1 'polypeptide(L)' 'MRSGVGQLIGALTAREQLILRLRYGLGGEEEHTLEQIGQSLGLSRERVRQLEARALKKLRETAPAQNLHPILEP' A
#
# COMPACT_ATOMS: atom_id res chain seq x y z
N MET A 1 13.90 -4.52 9.68
CA MET A 1 13.41 -5.17 8.44
C MET A 1 12.34 -4.31 7.75
N ARG A 2 12.71 -3.16 7.17
CA ARG A 2 11.76 -2.29 6.41
C ARG A 2 11.73 -2.59 4.89
N SER A 3 12.54 -3.54 4.44
CA SER A 3 12.90 -3.71 3.02
C SER A 3 11.95 -4.61 2.20
N GLY A 4 11.01 -5.31 2.84
CA GLY A 4 10.09 -6.21 2.12
C GLY A 4 9.02 -5.48 1.30
N VAL A 5 8.53 -4.34 1.80
CA VAL A 5 7.40 -3.64 1.17
C VAL A 5 7.81 -3.00 -0.16
N GLY A 6 9.03 -2.45 -0.25
CA GLY A 6 9.51 -1.78 -1.46
C GLY A 6 9.59 -2.68 -2.69
N GLN A 7 9.97 -3.96 -2.52
CA GLN A 7 10.01 -4.93 -3.62
C GLN A 7 8.61 -5.43 -3.99
N LEU A 8 7.74 -5.65 -3.02
CA LEU A 8 6.38 -6.14 -3.26
C LEU A 8 5.50 -5.10 -3.98
N ILE A 9 5.72 -3.82 -3.73
CA ILE A 9 5.00 -2.72 -4.38
C ILE A 9 5.23 -2.70 -5.91
N GLY A 10 6.33 -3.27 -6.40
CA GLY A 10 6.62 -3.37 -7.85
C GLY A 10 5.53 -4.06 -8.67
N ALA A 11 4.72 -4.94 -8.07
CA ALA A 11 3.60 -5.62 -8.72
C ALA A 11 2.29 -4.78 -8.79
N LEU A 12 2.27 -3.63 -8.12
CA LEU A 12 1.12 -2.73 -8.09
C LEU A 12 1.16 -1.71 -9.21
N THR A 13 0.02 -1.13 -9.55
CA THR A 13 -0.05 -0.02 -10.50
C THR A 13 0.63 1.24 -9.93
N ALA A 14 1.20 2.10 -10.77
CA ALA A 14 1.89 3.32 -10.33
C ALA A 14 1.08 4.16 -9.31
N ARG A 15 -0.25 4.21 -9.47
CA ARG A 15 -1.14 4.93 -8.55
C ARG A 15 -1.26 4.26 -7.18
N GLU A 16 -1.34 2.94 -7.13
CA GLU A 16 -1.32 2.16 -5.87
C GLU A 16 0.05 2.25 -5.19
N GLN A 17 1.14 2.19 -5.97
CA GLN A 17 2.50 2.38 -5.45
C GLN A 17 2.65 3.74 -4.78
N LEU A 18 2.19 4.80 -5.44
CA LEU A 18 2.26 6.16 -4.91
C LEU A 18 1.47 6.32 -3.61
N ILE A 19 0.24 5.78 -3.55
CA ILE A 19 -0.59 5.83 -2.34
C ILE A 19 0.12 5.13 -1.18
N LEU A 20 0.69 3.95 -1.40
CA LEU A 20 1.42 3.23 -0.34
C LEU A 20 2.74 3.91 0.03
N ARG A 21 3.46 4.51 -0.93
CA ARG A 21 4.68 5.26 -0.65
C ARG A 21 4.41 6.46 0.25
N LEU A 22 3.43 7.28 -0.11
CA LEU A 22 3.00 8.42 0.69
C LEU A 22 2.43 7.97 2.04
N ARG A 23 1.67 6.87 2.09
CA ARG A 23 1.04 6.41 3.33
C ARG A 23 2.05 5.90 4.37
N TYR A 24 3.06 5.17 3.91
CA TYR A 24 4.02 4.46 4.77
C TYR A 24 5.44 5.07 4.72
N GLY A 25 5.60 6.25 4.10
CA GLY A 25 6.87 6.93 3.96
C GLY A 25 7.94 6.11 3.23
N LEU A 26 7.54 5.36 2.20
CA LEU A 26 8.45 4.42 1.52
C LEU A 26 9.25 5.16 0.45
N GLY A 27 10.56 4.90 0.39
CA GLY A 27 11.45 5.55 -0.58
C GLY A 27 11.96 6.92 -0.15
N GLY A 28 11.81 7.28 1.13
CA GLY A 28 12.26 8.56 1.69
C GLY A 28 11.22 9.66 1.64
N GLU A 29 9.97 9.34 1.30
CA GLU A 29 8.85 10.27 1.41
C GLU A 29 8.34 10.35 2.86
N GLU A 30 7.70 11.47 3.22
CA GLU A 30 7.02 11.62 4.50
C GLU A 30 5.70 10.86 4.53
N GLU A 31 5.29 10.42 5.72
CA GLU A 31 4.00 9.77 5.92
C GLU A 31 2.86 10.79 5.79
N HIS A 32 1.92 10.50 4.90
CA HIS A 32 0.73 11.31 4.66
C HIS A 32 -0.53 10.56 5.13
N THR A 33 -1.53 11.34 5.54
CA THR A 33 -2.86 10.83 5.84
C THR A 33 -3.65 10.55 4.55
N LEU A 34 -4.66 9.69 4.63
CA LEU A 34 -5.56 9.41 3.49
C LEU A 34 -6.22 10.68 2.92
N GLU A 35 -6.44 11.67 3.77
CA GLU A 35 -7.02 12.96 3.39
C GLU A 35 -6.01 13.82 2.62
N GLN A 36 -4.77 13.95 3.09
CA GLN A 36 -3.71 14.66 2.37
C GLN A 36 -3.40 13.99 1.02
N ILE A 37 -3.32 12.65 0.99
CA ILE A 37 -3.14 11.88 -0.25
C ILE A 37 -4.32 12.13 -1.19
N GLY A 38 -5.55 12.17 -0.65
CA GLY A 38 -6.75 12.48 -1.42
C GLY A 38 -6.68 13.86 -2.06
N GLN A 39 -6.34 14.88 -1.29
CA GLN A 39 -6.18 16.25 -1.78
C GLN A 39 -5.10 16.33 -2.88
N SER A 40 -3.93 15.72 -2.68
CA SER A 40 -2.84 15.72 -3.66
C SER A 40 -3.18 14.98 -4.96
N LEU A 41 -4.07 13.98 -4.90
CA LEU A 41 -4.47 13.17 -6.06
C LEU A 41 -5.82 13.57 -6.68
N GLY A 42 -6.48 14.61 -6.15
CA GLY A 42 -7.84 14.99 -6.54
C GLY A 42 -8.88 13.89 -6.27
N LEU A 43 -8.68 13.10 -5.23
CA LEU A 43 -9.53 11.97 -4.83
C LEU A 43 -10.18 12.23 -3.46
N SER A 44 -11.36 11.65 -3.26
CA SER A 44 -11.94 11.61 -1.92
C SER A 44 -11.13 10.68 -1.00
N ARG A 45 -11.14 10.98 0.30
CA ARG A 45 -10.53 10.12 1.34
C ARG A 45 -10.97 8.66 1.22
N GLU A 46 -12.26 8.43 0.99
CA GLU A 46 -12.79 7.06 0.85
C GLU A 46 -12.26 6.38 -0.41
N ARG A 47 -12.06 7.12 -1.51
CA ARG A 47 -11.45 6.57 -2.72
C ARG A 47 -10.00 6.15 -2.49
N VAL A 48 -9.22 6.94 -1.74
CA VAL A 48 -7.86 6.57 -1.34
C VAL A 48 -7.86 5.32 -0.47
N ARG A 49 -8.77 5.23 0.52
CA ARG A 49 -8.92 4.04 1.37
C ARG A 49 -9.22 2.77 0.55
N GLN A 50 -10.09 2.86 -0.44
CA GLN A 50 -10.40 1.73 -1.32
C GLN A 50 -9.19 1.28 -2.15
N LEU A 51 -8.42 2.23 -2.67
CA LEU A 51 -7.20 1.94 -3.44
C LEU A 51 -6.11 1.32 -2.55
N GLU A 52 -5.94 1.83 -1.33
CA GLU A 52 -5.05 1.24 -0.31
C GLU A 52 -5.44 -0.21 0.00
N ALA A 53 -6.72 -0.48 0.27
CA ALA A 53 -7.20 -1.83 0.53
C ALA A 53 -6.97 -2.78 -0.66
N ARG A 54 -7.22 -2.32 -1.89
CA ARG A 54 -6.94 -3.10 -3.11
C ARG A 54 -5.46 -3.40 -3.26
N ALA A 55 -4.61 -2.40 -3.05
CA ALA A 55 -3.16 -2.54 -3.10
C ALA A 55 -2.66 -3.56 -2.07
N LEU A 56 -3.11 -3.45 -0.81
CA LEU A 56 -2.78 -4.40 0.26
C LEU A 56 -3.24 -5.83 -0.05
N LYS A 57 -4.46 -5.99 -0.58
CA LYS A 57 -4.97 -7.30 -1.02
C LYS A 57 -4.06 -7.90 -2.09
N LYS A 58 -3.70 -7.11 -3.10
CA LYS A 58 -2.83 -7.55 -4.18
C LYS A 58 -1.43 -7.89 -3.67
N LEU A 59 -0.87 -7.12 -2.73
CA LEU A 59 0.41 -7.45 -2.09
C LEU A 59 0.35 -8.79 -1.34
N ARG A 60 -0.75 -9.10 -0.66
CA ARG A 60 -0.94 -10.41 0.00
C ARG A 60 -1.02 -11.56 -1.00
N GLU A 61 -1.70 -11.37 -2.12
CA GLU A 61 -1.84 -12.38 -3.17
C GLU A 61 -0.56 -12.58 -3.98
N THR A 62 0.26 -11.53 -4.14
CA THR A 62 1.50 -11.58 -4.92
C THR A 62 2.72 -11.93 -4.06
N ALA A 63 2.61 -11.86 -2.73
CA ALA A 63 3.65 -12.35 -1.83
C ALA A 63 3.79 -13.87 -2.02
N PRO A 64 5.00 -14.39 -2.28
CA PRO A 64 5.20 -15.82 -2.50
C PRO A 64 4.71 -16.59 -1.27
N ALA A 65 3.84 -17.57 -1.51
CA ALA A 65 3.12 -18.37 -0.51
C ALA A 65 4.00 -19.18 0.47
N GLN A 66 5.32 -18.95 0.51
CA GLN A 66 6.26 -19.70 1.34
C GLN A 66 6.39 -19.17 2.78
N ASN A 67 5.70 -18.10 3.18
CA ASN A 67 5.76 -17.60 4.56
C ASN A 67 4.42 -17.18 5.17
N LEU A 68 3.28 -17.51 4.56
CA LEU A 68 1.96 -17.25 5.15
C LEU A 68 1.50 -18.48 5.95
N HIS A 69 2.15 -18.72 7.10
CA HIS A 69 1.47 -19.42 8.20
C HIS A 69 0.40 -18.47 8.76
N PRO A 70 -0.81 -18.95 9.12
CA PRO A 70 -2.00 -18.13 9.29
C PRO A 70 -1.91 -17.39 10.62
N ILE A 71 -1.53 -16.11 10.59
CA ILE A 71 -1.60 -15.23 11.76
C ILE A 71 -2.97 -14.53 11.86
N LEU A 72 -3.85 -14.73 10.88
CA LEU A 72 -5.17 -14.12 10.85
C LEU A 72 -6.22 -15.19 10.53
N GLU A 73 -6.59 -15.95 11.55
CA GLU A 73 -7.93 -16.54 11.63
C GLU A 73 -8.78 -15.76 12.65
N PRO A 74 -10.11 -15.70 12.44
CA PRO A 74 -11.05 -14.78 13.10
C PRO A 74 -11.23 -14.96 14.61
#